data_AF-A0A7C1PDF4-F1
#
_entry.id   AF-A0A7C1PDF4-F1
#
_cell.length_a   1.000
_cell.length_b   1.000
_cell.length_c   1.000
_cell.angle_alpha   90.00
_cell.angle_beta   90.00
_cell.angle_gamma   90.00
#
_symmetry.space_group_name_H-M   'P 1'
#
loop_
_entity.id
_entity.type
_entity.pdbx_description
1 polymer ?
#
loop_
_entity_poly.entity_id
_entity_poly.type
_entity_poly.pdbx_seq_one_letter_code
_entity_poly.pdbx_strand_id
1 'polypeptide(L)'
;MSLLLTERTVTVEAALLLPGAAMPVTCRLTAEWLRGVTDPTWYGYLIPSRSALRLLPGQYRLRFQGETLTVLIRRATKVDQGWYLPFWGVGRLPRALEPALPTPDQGASTHGDNPG
;
A
#
# COMPACT_ATOMS: atom_id res chain seq x y z
N MET A 1 -16.60 20.97 -4.73
CA MET A 1 -15.29 20.52 -5.28
C MET A 1 -14.79 19.35 -4.45
N SER A 2 -14.29 18.27 -5.07
CA SER A 2 -13.69 17.14 -4.35
C SER A 2 -12.22 17.41 -4.04
N LEU A 3 -11.79 17.08 -2.82
CA LEU A 3 -10.39 17.10 -2.39
C LEU A 3 -9.60 15.94 -2.99
N LEU A 4 -10.22 14.78 -3.17
CA LEU A 4 -9.60 13.58 -3.74
C LEU A 4 -9.52 13.70 -5.27
N LEU A 5 -8.31 13.56 -5.82
CA LEU A 5 -8.06 13.47 -7.26
C LEU A 5 -8.17 12.03 -7.74
N THR A 6 -7.51 11.10 -7.06
CA THR A 6 -7.56 9.67 -7.35
C THR A 6 -7.16 8.87 -6.11
N GLU A 7 -7.54 7.60 -6.09
CA GLU A 7 -7.15 6.64 -5.07
C GLU A 7 -6.70 5.32 -5.70
N ARG A 8 -5.87 4.58 -4.97
CA ARG A 8 -5.51 3.21 -5.33
C ARG A 8 -5.53 2.36 -4.08
N THR A 9 -6.17 1.21 -4.18
CA THR A 9 -6.22 0.22 -3.11
C THR A 9 -5.67 -1.11 -3.61
N VAL A 10 -4.81 -1.74 -2.81
CA VAL A 10 -4.26 -3.08 -3.08
C VAL A 10 -4.27 -3.91 -1.82
N THR A 11 -4.45 -5.22 -1.97
CA THR A 11 -4.22 -6.19 -0.88
C THR A 11 -2.90 -6.89 -1.15
N VAL A 12 -2.01 -6.89 -0.16
CA VAL A 12 -0.67 -7.47 -0.27
C VAL A 12 -0.35 -8.33 0.93
N GLU A 13 0.39 -9.40 0.69
CA GLU A 13 1.09 -10.13 1.74
C GLU A 13 2.31 -9.33 2.19
N ALA A 14 2.52 -9.29 3.50
CA ALA A 14 3.59 -8.54 4.14
C ALA A 14 4.15 -9.33 5.34
N ALA A 15 5.22 -8.80 5.92
CA ALA A 15 5.71 -9.28 7.20
C ALA A 15 5.85 -8.12 8.21
N LEU A 16 5.23 -8.26 9.37
CA LEU A 16 5.50 -7.42 10.53
C LEU A 16 6.84 -7.81 11.14
N LEU A 17 7.78 -6.88 11.12
CA LEU A 17 9.13 -7.10 11.64
C LEU A 17 9.14 -6.77 13.13
N LEU A 18 9.12 -7.81 13.95
CA LEU A 18 9.26 -7.73 15.41
C LEU A 18 10.71 -8.03 15.83
N PRO A 19 11.11 -7.65 17.05
CA PRO A 19 12.40 -8.07 17.58
C PRO A 19 12.54 -9.61 17.53
N GLY A 20 13.50 -10.09 16.74
CA GLY A 20 13.79 -11.52 16.60
C GLY A 20 12.83 -12.34 15.72
N ALA A 21 11.80 -11.73 15.13
CA ALA A 21 10.84 -12.46 14.29
C ALA A 21 10.23 -11.63 13.16
N ALA A 22 9.94 -12.26 12.03
CA ALA A 22 9.12 -11.69 10.96
C ALA A 22 7.78 -12.44 10.93
N MET A 23 6.71 -11.77 11.34
CA MET A 23 5.38 -12.36 11.40
C MET A 23 4.63 -12.09 10.09
N PRO A 24 4.15 -13.12 9.37
CA PRO A 24 3.37 -12.92 8.16
C PRO A 24 2.03 -12.25 8.48
N VAL A 25 1.66 -11.26 7.68
CA VAL A 25 0.41 -10.50 7.81
C VAL A 25 -0.14 -10.17 6.43
N THR A 26 -1.46 -10.13 6.29
CA THR A 26 -2.11 -9.58 5.10
C THR A 26 -2.48 -8.13 5.36
N CYS A 27 -2.16 -7.24 4.41
CA CYS A 27 -2.43 -5.82 4.51
C CYS A 27 -3.36 -5.37 3.37
N ARG A 28 -4.38 -4.58 3.69
CA ARG A 28 -5.05 -3.72 2.70
C ARG A 28 -4.42 -2.34 2.76
N LEU A 29 -3.82 -1.90 1.66
CA LEU A 29 -3.17 -0.61 1.52
C LEU A 29 -4.01 0.31 0.64
N THR A 30 -4.07 1.59 0.99
CA THR A 30 -4.70 2.64 0.19
C THR A 30 -3.76 3.83 0.07
N ALA A 31 -3.65 4.38 -1.13
CA ALA A 31 -3.05 5.67 -1.40
C ALA A 31 -4.09 6.63 -1.96
N GLU A 32 -4.03 7.88 -1.50
CA GLU A 32 -4.88 8.98 -1.93
C GLU A 32 -4.01 10.11 -2.46
N TRP A 33 -4.35 10.60 -3.66
CA TRP A 33 -3.76 11.79 -4.25
C TRP A 33 -4.75 12.93 -4.08
N LEU A 34 -4.35 13.98 -3.36
CA LEU A 34 -5.23 15.08 -2.96
C LEU A 34 -4.88 16.36 -3.72
N ARG A 35 -5.89 17.18 -4.02
CA ARG A 35 -5.71 18.47 -4.67
C ARG A 35 -4.93 19.42 -3.75
N GLY A 36 -3.83 19.96 -4.25
CA GLY A 36 -2.99 20.90 -3.49
C GLY A 36 -2.00 20.24 -2.52
N VAL A 37 -1.91 18.91 -2.52
CA VAL A 37 -0.89 18.16 -1.77
C VAL A 37 0.07 17.51 -2.76
N THR A 38 1.37 17.76 -2.58
CA THR A 38 2.41 17.28 -3.51
C THR A 38 2.59 15.77 -3.45
N ASP A 39 2.70 15.21 -2.23
CA ASP A 39 2.94 13.79 -2.02
C ASP A 39 1.62 13.06 -1.70
N PRO A 40 1.42 11.83 -2.22
CA PRO A 40 0.27 11.03 -1.87
C PRO A 40 0.29 10.67 -0.38
N THR A 41 -0.89 10.64 0.24
CA THR A 41 -1.04 10.06 1.58
C THR A 41 -1.33 8.58 1.42
N TRP A 42 -0.74 7.73 2.26
CA TRP A 42 -1.06 6.31 2.27
C TRP A 42 -1.26 5.75 3.67
N TYR A 43 -2.18 4.80 3.76
CA TYR A 43 -2.57 4.15 5.00
C TYR A 43 -3.02 2.73 4.70
N GLY A 44 -3.32 1.97 5.75
CA GLY A 44 -3.82 0.62 5.56
C GLY A 44 -4.34 -0.02 6.83
N TYR A 45 -4.70 -1.28 6.69
CA TYR A 45 -5.17 -2.12 7.77
C TYR A 45 -4.41 -3.45 7.73
N LEU A 46 -3.87 -3.88 8.88
CA LEU A 46 -3.50 -5.29 9.04
C LEU A 46 -4.81 -6.06 9.21
N ILE A 47 -4.97 -7.10 8.38
CA ILE A 47 -6.07 -8.05 8.45
C ILE A 47 -5.53 -9.23 9.27
N PRO A 48 -5.90 -9.37 10.56
CA PRO A 48 -5.42 -10.48 11.36
C PRO A 48 -5.94 -11.79 10.77
N SER A 49 -5.03 -12.75 10.59
CA SER A 49 -5.40 -14.14 10.39
C SER A 49 -5.98 -14.73 11.69
N ARG A 50 -6.42 -16.00 11.67
CA ARG A 50 -7.20 -16.66 12.74
C ARG A 50 -6.68 -16.49 14.18
N SER A 51 -5.43 -16.11 14.38
CA SER A 51 -4.83 -15.73 15.66
C SER A 51 -4.96 -14.22 15.92
N ALA A 52 -5.51 -13.85 17.09
CA ALA A 52 -5.69 -12.45 17.49
C ALA A 52 -4.34 -11.73 17.67
N LEU A 53 -3.88 -11.08 16.60
CA LEU A 53 -2.73 -10.18 16.64
C LEU A 53 -3.04 -9.01 17.59
N ARG A 54 -2.26 -8.91 18.67
CA ARG A 54 -2.37 -7.81 19.65
C ARG A 54 -1.12 -6.96 19.56
N LEU A 55 -1.27 -5.73 19.07
CA LEU A 55 -0.21 -4.73 18.99
C LEU A 55 -0.60 -3.52 19.82
N LEU A 56 0.40 -2.92 20.45
CA LEU A 56 0.24 -1.60 21.07
C LEU A 56 0.27 -0.53 19.97
N PRO A 57 -0.42 0.61 20.14
CA PRO A 57 -0.24 1.74 19.23
C PRO A 57 1.22 2.21 19.26
N GLY A 58 1.81 2.48 18.09
CA GLY A 58 3.20 2.87 18.01
C GLY A 58 3.79 2.75 16.62
N GLN A 59 5.10 2.94 16.54
CA GLN A 59 5.84 2.82 15.29
C GLN A 59 6.31 1.38 15.08
N TYR A 60 6.03 0.84 13.89
CA TYR A 60 6.39 -0.52 13.50
C TYR A 60 7.03 -0.54 12.12
N ARG A 61 7.71 -1.64 11.81
CA ARG A 61 8.27 -1.91 10.49
C ARG A 61 7.48 -3.03 9.81
N LEU A 62 7.06 -2.77 8.58
CA LEU A 62 6.44 -3.74 7.70
C LEU A 62 7.34 -3.98 6.50
N ARG A 63 7.45 -5.24 6.07
CA ARG A 63 8.11 -5.61 4.82
C ARG A 63 7.09 -5.98 3.77
N PHE A 64 7.03 -5.21 2.68
CA PHE A 64 6.15 -5.41 1.53
C PHE A 64 7.00 -5.73 0.31
N GLN A 65 6.82 -6.88 -0.34
CA GLN A 65 7.54 -7.20 -1.60
C GLN A 65 9.07 -6.94 -1.55
N GLY A 66 9.71 -7.26 -0.41
CA GLY A 66 11.15 -7.03 -0.18
C GLY A 66 11.52 -5.63 0.33
N GLU A 67 10.59 -4.70 0.32
CA GLU A 67 10.75 -3.32 0.79
C GLU A 67 10.39 -3.19 2.28
N THR A 68 11.29 -2.64 3.11
CA THR A 68 10.96 -2.33 4.52
C THR A 68 10.50 -0.89 4.67
N LEU A 69 9.30 -0.70 5.21
CA LEU A 69 8.68 0.58 5.46
C LEU A 69 8.32 0.76 6.93
N THR A 70 8.30 2.01 7.36
CA THR A 70 7.85 2.38 8.71
C THR A 70 6.38 2.77 8.65
N VAL A 71 5.61 2.29 9.62
CA VAL A 71 4.19 2.64 9.77
C VAL A 71 3.87 3.00 11.22
N LEU A 72 2.81 3.79 11.40
CA LEU A 72 2.26 4.12 12.72
C LEU A 72 0.98 3.32 12.92
N ILE A 73 1.06 2.24 13.70
CA ILE A 73 -0.09 1.41 14.05
C ILE A 73 -0.90 2.11 15.14
N ARG A 74 -2.23 2.09 15.01
CA ARG A 74 -3.18 2.61 16.00
C ARG A 74 -3.95 1.48 16.68
N ARG A 75 -4.83 1.87 17.61
CA ARG A 75 -5.65 0.92 18.36
C ARG A 75 -6.45 0.05 17.40
N ALA A 76 -6.54 -1.24 17.73
CA ALA A 76 -7.37 -2.18 17.00
C ALA A 76 -8.83 -1.70 17.01
N THR A 77 -9.48 -1.76 15.86
CA THR A 77 -10.88 -1.38 15.68
C THR A 77 -11.67 -2.61 15.29
N LYS A 78 -12.81 -2.83 15.95
CA LYS A 78 -13.77 -3.86 15.55
C LYS A 78 -14.69 -3.29 14.48
N VAL A 79 -14.72 -3.91 13.31
CA VAL A 79 -15.61 -3.54 12.20
C VAL A 79 -16.29 -4.81 11.73
N ASP A 80 -17.62 -4.85 11.73
CA ASP A 80 -18.56 -5.91 11.29
C ASP A 80 -18.07 -7.37 11.28
N GLN A 81 -17.04 -7.66 10.49
CA GLN A 81 -16.49 -8.99 10.21
C GLN A 81 -15.16 -9.32 10.94
N GLY A 82 -14.57 -8.41 11.72
CA GLY A 82 -13.31 -8.69 12.41
C GLY A 82 -12.70 -7.52 13.18
N TRP A 83 -11.55 -7.81 13.80
CA TRP A 83 -10.66 -6.78 14.33
C TRP A 83 -9.68 -6.37 13.24
N TYR A 84 -9.45 -5.08 13.08
CA TYR A 84 -8.47 -4.54 12.13
C TYR A 84 -7.49 -3.66 12.89
N LEU A 85 -6.22 -3.67 12.48
CA LEU A 85 -5.20 -2.79 13.03
C LEU A 85 -4.88 -1.71 11.99
N PRO A 86 -5.53 -0.53 12.08
CA PRO A 86 -5.25 0.57 11.16
C PRO A 86 -3.84 1.10 11.38
N PHE A 87 -3.20 1.53 10.29
CA PHE A 87 -1.92 2.20 10.33
C PHE A 87 -1.78 3.27 9.26
N TRP A 88 -0.88 4.21 9.52
CA TRP A 88 -0.47 5.25 8.56
C TRP A 88 0.93 4.96 8.06
N GLY A 89 1.13 5.18 6.77
CA GLY A 89 2.44 5.20 6.17
C GLY A 89 3.31 6.33 6.68
N VAL A 90 4.60 6.07 6.88
CA VAL A 90 5.60 7.11 7.18
C VAL A 90 6.63 7.16 6.04
N GLY A 91 6.78 8.35 5.47
CA GLY A 91 7.72 8.60 4.38
C GLY A 91 7.18 8.12 3.04
N ARG A 92 7.97 7.34 2.30
CA ARG A 92 7.70 7.02 0.90
C ARG A 92 6.48 6.12 0.71
N LEU A 93 5.88 6.25 -0.48
CA LEU A 93 4.81 5.38 -0.96
C LEU A 93 5.36 3.95 -1.20
N PRO A 94 4.64 2.88 -0.80
CA PRO A 94 5.01 1.51 -1.14
C PRO A 94 4.90 1.29 -2.65
N ARG A 95 5.85 0.56 -3.25
CA ARG A 95 5.83 0.23 -4.69
C ARG A 95 4.53 -0.43 -5.16
N ALA A 96 3.89 -1.23 -4.30
CA ALA A 96 2.61 -1.86 -4.62
C ALA A 96 1.48 -0.86 -4.92
N LEU A 97 1.61 0.38 -4.43
CA LEU A 97 0.68 1.49 -4.64
C LEU A 97 1.15 2.47 -5.73
N GLU A 98 2.37 2.33 -6.25
CA GLU A 98 2.84 3.17 -7.36
C GLU A 98 1.96 2.93 -8.61
N PRO A 99 1.49 3.99 -9.30
CA PRO A 99 0.78 3.86 -10.56
C PRO A 99 1.56 2.95 -11.51
N ALA A 100 0.88 1.98 -12.13
CA ALA A 100 1.54 1.22 -13.18
C ALA A 100 1.93 2.21 -14.28
N LEU A 101 3.22 2.28 -14.62
CA LEU A 101 3.63 3.01 -15.82
C LEU A 101 2.85 2.40 -17.00
N PRO A 102 2.30 3.23 -17.91
CA PRO A 102 1.77 2.69 -19.15
C PRO A 102 2.90 1.91 -19.81
N THR A 103 2.70 0.60 -20.00
CA THR A 103 3.60 -0.20 -20.82
C THR A 103 3.64 0.48 -22.17
N PRO A 104 4.81 0.91 -22.69
CA PRO A 104 4.86 1.43 -24.04
C PRO A 104 4.31 0.34 -24.96
N ASP A 105 3.25 0.67 -25.71
CA ASP A 105 2.67 -0.22 -26.71
C ASP A 105 3.82 -0.71 -27.61
N GLN A 106 4.19 -1.98 -27.44
CA GLN A 106 5.00 -2.68 -28.43
C GLN A 106 4.08 -2.95 -29.62
N GLY A 107 3.96 -1.97 -30.52
CA GLY A 107 3.07 -2.12 -31.67
C GLY A 107 2.85 -0.88 -32.53
N ALA A 108 3.85 -0.03 -32.73
CA ALA A 108 3.83 0.94 -33.84
C ALA A 108 5.22 1.03 -34.50
N SER A 109 5.60 -0.05 -35.16
CA SER A 109 6.66 -0.13 -36.18
C SER A 109 6.25 -1.34 -37.01
N THR A 110 5.96 -1.30 -38.30
CA THR A 110 6.53 -0.58 -39.46
C THR A 110 5.42 -0.54 -40.54
N HIS A 111 5.38 0.21 -41.64
CA HIS A 111 6.38 0.83 -42.51
C HIS A 111 5.67 1.97 -43.24
N GLY A 112 6.29 3.16 -43.27
CA GLY A 112 6.26 3.91 -44.52
C GLY A 112 7.18 3.17 -45.49
N ASP A 113 6.69 2.90 -46.69
CA ASP A 113 7.48 2.93 -47.92
C ASP A 113 6.50 2.98 -49.09
N ASN A 114 6.31 4.20 -49.60
CA ASN A 114 5.88 4.47 -50.97
C ASN A 114 7.16 4.32 -51.82
N PRO A 115 7.18 3.49 -52.87
CA PRO A 115 7.18 4.10 -54.21
C PRO A 115 6.49 3.25 -55.29
N GLY A 116 5.83 3.91 -56.25
CA GLY A 116 5.25 3.32 -57.45
C GLY A 116 4.17 4.19 -58.06
#